data_AF-A0A2N9EXH4-F1
#
_entry.id   AF-A0A2N9EXH4-F1
#
_cell.length_a   1.000
_cell.length_b   1.000
_cell.length_c   1.000
_cell.angle_alpha   90.00
_cell.angle_beta   90.00
_cell.angle_gamma   90.00
#
_symmetry.space_group_name_H-M   'P 1'
#
loop_
_entity.id
_entity.type
_entity.pdbx_description
1 polymer ?
#
loop_
_entity_poly.entity_id
_entity_poly.type
_entity_poly.pdbx_seq_one_letter_code
_entity_poly.pdbx_strand_id
1 'polypeptide(L)'
;MASEPSMADSSTSNGPQPPSPQLPSPLLLLSNMSNLMSIKLDSLNYMVWKLQLTTILEAYSIIDHIDGSVQKPSQYLVDAVGNLTTRANPSFLSWKKRDKALLTLIYSTLSPLVLLMVVGLNSAQEVWRTLETRFTSTARANVLNLKLELQSVKKGTDSINVYMQRVKTARDKFSVVGVQIDDEEMLHMVLKGLPKEYSSFNSAIRTRDDSLTFEKLSVLLQT
;
A
#
# COMPACT_ATOMS: atom_id res chain seq x y z
N MET A 1 -10.18 41.66 65.17
CA MET A 1 -9.59 41.04 63.97
C MET A 1 -8.88 39.77 64.40
N ALA A 2 -9.54 38.63 64.23
CA ALA A 2 -8.93 37.31 64.29
C ALA A 2 -9.85 36.40 63.46
N SER A 3 -9.32 35.91 62.33
CA SER A 3 -10.05 35.13 61.34
C SER A 3 -9.94 33.64 61.70
N GLU A 4 -11.08 32.95 61.79
CA GLU A 4 -11.14 31.48 61.74
C GLU A 4 -11.13 31.00 60.29
N PRO A 5 -10.39 29.93 59.93
CA PRO A 5 -10.51 29.30 58.62
C PRO A 5 -11.55 28.17 58.66
N SER A 6 -12.54 28.28 57.77
CA SER A 6 -13.52 27.24 57.44
C SER A 6 -12.81 26.07 56.73
N MET A 7 -12.80 24.88 57.34
CA MET A 7 -12.47 23.63 56.66
C MET A 7 -13.59 23.28 55.68
N ALA A 8 -13.27 23.21 54.39
CA ALA A 8 -14.13 22.61 53.37
C ALA A 8 -13.59 21.22 53.03
N ASP A 9 -14.28 20.18 53.51
CA ASP A 9 -14.06 18.79 53.13
C ASP A 9 -14.41 18.59 51.65
N SER A 10 -13.38 18.56 50.80
CA SER A 10 -13.52 18.15 49.39
C SER A 10 -13.51 16.63 49.30
N SER A 11 -14.69 16.02 49.43
CA SER A 11 -14.89 14.60 49.14
C SER A 11 -14.80 14.37 47.63
N THR A 12 -13.67 13.84 47.16
CA THR A 12 -13.49 13.39 45.78
C THR A 12 -14.30 12.12 45.53
N SER A 13 -15.47 12.30 44.91
CA SER A 13 -16.28 11.23 44.34
C SER A 13 -15.56 10.59 43.14
N ASN A 14 -14.85 9.49 43.37
CA ASN A 14 -14.38 8.58 42.32
C ASN A 14 -15.58 7.83 41.71
N GLY A 15 -16.22 8.44 40.71
CA GLY A 15 -17.14 7.73 39.82
C GLY A 15 -16.38 6.76 38.90
N PRO A 16 -16.98 5.62 38.49
CA PRO A 16 -16.32 4.67 37.60
C PRO A 16 -16.08 5.31 36.24
N GLN A 17 -14.80 5.42 35.87
CA GLN A 17 -14.35 5.91 34.58
C GLN A 17 -14.87 4.97 33.46
N PRO A 18 -15.42 5.50 32.35
CA PRO A 18 -15.91 4.66 31.25
C PRO A 18 -14.76 3.81 30.67
N PRO A 19 -15.03 2.58 30.23
CA PRO A 19 -13.99 1.71 29.68
C PRO A 19 -13.39 2.39 28.45
N SER A 20 -12.08 2.63 28.49
CA SER A 20 -11.30 3.09 27.36
C SER A 20 -11.57 2.17 26.16
N PRO A 21 -11.72 2.69 24.93
CA PRO A 21 -11.90 1.85 23.75
C PRO A 21 -10.72 0.91 23.62
N GLN A 22 -10.93 -0.38 23.93
CA GLN A 22 -9.91 -1.40 23.78
C GLN A 22 -9.73 -1.63 22.29
N LEU A 23 -8.61 -1.15 21.75
CA LEU A 23 -8.15 -1.52 20.41
C LEU A 23 -8.15 -3.06 20.30
N PRO A 24 -8.68 -3.63 19.20
CA PRO A 24 -8.71 -5.08 19.02
C PRO A 24 -7.31 -5.65 19.20
N SER A 25 -7.21 -6.71 20.00
CA SER A 25 -5.91 -7.29 20.34
C SER A 25 -5.16 -7.74 19.06
N PRO A 26 -3.83 -7.55 18.97
CA PRO A 26 -3.03 -7.99 17.82
C PRO A 26 -3.19 -9.48 17.47
N LEU A 27 -3.68 -10.30 18.41
CA LEU A 27 -3.96 -11.71 18.21
C LEU A 27 -5.23 -11.98 17.38
N LEU A 28 -6.25 -11.13 17.48
CA LEU A 28 -7.46 -11.21 16.64
C LEU A 28 -7.16 -10.89 15.17
N LEU A 29 -6.17 -10.03 14.94
CA LEU A 29 -5.66 -9.72 13.61
C LEU A 29 -5.00 -10.97 13.01
N LEU A 30 -4.15 -11.65 13.80
CA LEU A 30 -3.43 -12.84 13.35
C LEU A 30 -4.36 -13.98 12.92
N SER A 31 -5.48 -14.19 13.64
CA SER A 31 -6.45 -15.24 13.31
C SER A 31 -7.27 -14.95 12.04
N ASN A 32 -7.38 -13.69 11.62
CA ASN A 32 -8.17 -13.29 10.45
C ASN A 32 -7.32 -12.87 9.25
N MET A 33 -5.99 -12.81 9.40
CA MET A 33 -5.11 -12.25 8.39
C MET A 33 -5.11 -13.02 7.06
N SER A 34 -5.24 -14.35 7.10
CA SER A 34 -5.41 -15.15 5.88
C SER A 34 -6.71 -14.85 5.13
N ASN A 35 -7.73 -14.33 5.83
CA ASN A 35 -9.00 -13.92 5.22
C ASN A 35 -8.95 -12.48 4.71
N LEU A 36 -8.16 -11.61 5.35
CA LEU A 36 -8.01 -10.20 4.98
C LEU A 36 -7.10 -10.00 3.77
N MET A 37 -6.13 -10.90 3.56
CA MET A 37 -5.15 -10.83 2.47
C MET A 37 -5.24 -12.09 1.60
N SER A 38 -6.10 -12.05 0.58
CA SER A 38 -6.26 -13.16 -0.36
C SER A 38 -5.05 -13.34 -1.30
N ILE A 39 -4.21 -12.32 -1.45
CA ILE A 39 -3.08 -12.31 -2.40
C ILE A 39 -1.77 -12.19 -1.62
N LYS A 40 -0.85 -13.12 -1.86
CA LYS A 40 0.49 -13.10 -1.27
C LYS A 40 1.44 -12.25 -2.11
N LEU A 41 2.32 -11.48 -1.47
CA LEU A 41 3.31 -10.64 -2.14
C LEU A 41 4.19 -11.47 -3.07
N ASP A 42 4.24 -11.04 -4.33
CA ASP A 42 5.15 -11.49 -5.37
C ASP A 42 5.80 -10.30 -6.10
N SER A 43 6.53 -10.56 -7.19
CA SER A 43 7.22 -9.53 -7.96
C SER A 43 6.32 -8.62 -8.79
N LEU A 44 5.06 -8.98 -8.99
CA LEU A 44 4.13 -8.29 -9.89
C LEU A 44 3.10 -7.47 -9.12
N ASN A 45 2.72 -7.92 -7.93
CA ASN A 45 1.57 -7.38 -7.20
C ASN A 45 1.91 -6.40 -6.07
N TYR A 46 3.18 -6.00 -5.94
CA TYR A 46 3.64 -5.17 -4.81
C TYR A 46 2.81 -3.91 -4.56
N MET A 47 2.39 -3.19 -5.61
CA MET A 47 1.60 -1.96 -5.45
C MET A 47 0.25 -2.25 -4.77
N VAL A 48 -0.43 -3.29 -5.24
CA VAL A 48 -1.73 -3.74 -4.69
C VAL A 48 -1.55 -4.29 -3.28
N TRP A 49 -0.54 -5.14 -3.08
CA TRP A 49 -0.20 -5.70 -1.77
C TRP A 49 0.09 -4.59 -0.75
N LYS A 50 0.90 -3.59 -1.12
CA LYS A 50 1.25 -2.46 -0.25
C LYS A 50 0.01 -1.68 0.14
N LEU A 51 -0.84 -1.35 -0.84
CA LEU A 51 -2.09 -0.62 -0.60
C LEU A 51 -3.00 -1.37 0.39
N GLN A 52 -3.25 -2.66 0.14
CA GLN A 52 -4.10 -3.48 1.01
C GLN A 52 -3.53 -3.60 2.41
N LEU A 53 -2.24 -3.94 2.52
CA LEU A 53 -1.61 -4.15 3.81
C LEU A 53 -1.54 -2.85 4.61
N THR A 54 -1.11 -1.74 4.02
CA THR A 54 -1.10 -0.42 4.69
C THR A 54 -2.50 -0.06 5.20
N THR A 55 -3.55 -0.23 4.38
CA THR A 55 -4.94 0.05 4.80
C THR A 55 -5.35 -0.77 6.01
N ILE A 56 -4.98 -2.06 6.05
CA ILE A 56 -5.27 -2.91 7.20
C ILE A 56 -4.46 -2.43 8.42
N LEU A 57 -3.16 -2.14 8.28
CA LEU A 57 -2.34 -1.69 9.40
C LEU A 57 -2.83 -0.36 10.00
N GLU A 58 -3.33 0.55 9.17
CA GLU A 58 -3.96 1.80 9.59
C GLU A 58 -5.27 1.54 10.36
N ALA A 59 -6.14 0.65 9.85
CA ALA A 59 -7.40 0.30 10.51
C ALA A 59 -7.20 -0.30 11.91
N TYR A 60 -6.07 -0.96 12.15
CA TYR A 60 -5.71 -1.53 13.46
C TYR A 60 -4.77 -0.64 14.28
N SER A 61 -4.42 0.56 13.80
CA SER A 61 -3.50 1.50 14.47
C SER A 61 -2.17 0.85 14.87
N ILE A 62 -1.58 0.09 13.94
CA ILE A 62 -0.24 -0.52 14.11
C ILE A 62 0.77 -0.06 13.06
N ILE A 63 0.37 0.85 12.16
CA ILE A 63 1.22 1.43 11.12
C ILE A 63 2.40 2.24 11.70
N ASP A 64 2.21 2.75 12.90
CA ASP A 64 3.16 3.51 13.73
C ASP A 64 4.38 2.69 14.18
N HIS A 65 4.30 1.36 14.12
CA HIS A 65 5.45 0.45 14.28
C HIS A 65 6.31 0.32 13.01
N ILE A 66 5.79 0.72 11.84
CA ILE A 66 6.47 0.61 10.55
C ILE A 66 7.11 1.94 10.15
N ASP A 67 6.35 3.03 10.23
CA ASP A 67 6.78 4.37 9.82
C ASP A 67 7.93 4.91 10.68
N GLY A 68 8.12 4.37 11.89
CA GLY A 68 9.16 4.77 12.85
C GLY A 68 8.70 5.83 13.84
N SER A 69 7.40 6.15 13.86
CA SER A 69 6.77 7.02 14.85
C SER A 69 6.94 6.45 16.27
N VAL A 70 6.86 5.12 16.42
CA VAL A 70 7.18 4.44 17.67
C VAL A 70 8.64 3.98 17.68
N GLN A 71 9.50 4.74 18.36
CA GLN A 71 10.88 4.32 18.56
C GLN A 71 10.95 3.09 19.47
N LYS A 72 11.87 2.17 19.13
CA LYS A 72 12.19 1.00 19.94
C LYS A 72 12.62 1.44 21.35
N PRO A 73 11.85 1.10 22.40
CA PRO A 73 12.21 1.47 23.77
C PRO A 73 13.50 0.79 24.21
N SER A 74 14.22 1.38 25.17
CA SER A 74 15.38 0.75 25.79
C SER A 74 14.99 -0.57 26.44
N GLN A 75 15.82 -1.61 26.28
CA GLN A 75 15.53 -2.95 26.84
C GLN A 75 15.49 -2.95 28.36
N TYR A 76 16.29 -2.07 28.97
CA TYR A 76 16.41 -1.92 30.40
C TYR A 76 16.01 -0.51 30.83
N LEU A 77 15.50 -0.40 32.06
CA LEU A 77 15.18 0.86 32.69
C LEU A 77 16.45 1.64 33.02
N VAL A 78 16.32 2.95 33.09
CA VAL A 78 17.40 3.87 33.45
C VAL A 78 17.23 4.29 34.91
N ASP A 79 18.32 4.39 35.67
CA ASP A 79 18.29 4.91 37.04
C ASP A 79 18.14 6.46 37.06
N ALA A 80 18.04 7.04 38.25
CA ALA A 80 17.92 8.50 38.44
C ALA A 80 19.15 9.29 37.94
N VAL A 81 20.26 8.61 37.61
CA VAL A 81 21.54 9.18 37.20
C VAL A 81 21.78 8.99 35.69
N GLY A 82 20.90 8.28 34.98
CA GLY A 82 21.02 8.05 33.54
C GLY A 82 21.68 6.73 33.16
N ASN A 83 22.01 5.83 34.11
CA ASN A 83 22.65 4.56 33.81
C ASN A 83 21.64 3.43 33.56
N LEU A 84 21.98 2.52 32.65
CA LEU A 84 21.18 1.32 32.39
C LEU A 84 21.18 0.40 33.62
N THR A 85 20.00 0.09 34.13
CA THR A 85 19.81 -0.88 35.21
C THR A 85 19.70 -2.30 34.65
N THR A 86 19.66 -3.30 35.53
CA THR A 86 19.34 -4.70 35.16
C THR A 86 17.84 -4.97 35.05
N ARG A 87 16.97 -3.98 35.34
CA ARG A 87 15.51 -4.15 35.31
C ARG A 87 14.99 -4.01 33.88
N ALA A 88 14.30 -5.05 33.40
CA ALA A 88 13.67 -5.04 32.08
C ALA A 88 12.59 -3.96 31.98
N ASN A 89 12.54 -3.24 30.87
CA ASN A 89 11.55 -2.21 30.61
C ASN A 89 10.21 -2.84 30.15
N PRO A 90 9.10 -2.68 30.89
CA PRO A 90 7.80 -3.21 30.49
C PRO A 90 7.30 -2.67 29.13
N SER A 91 7.68 -1.44 28.78
CA SER A 91 7.36 -0.83 27.48
C SER A 91 8.10 -1.51 26.34
N PHE A 92 9.35 -1.95 26.56
CA PHE A 92 10.09 -2.75 25.58
C PHE A 92 9.44 -4.11 25.35
N LEU A 93 8.97 -4.78 26.41
CA LEU A 93 8.27 -6.06 26.27
C LEU A 93 6.96 -5.93 25.49
N SER A 94 6.19 -4.88 25.79
CA SER A 94 4.93 -4.57 25.08
C SER A 94 5.18 -4.24 23.61
N TRP A 95 6.19 -3.40 23.34
CA TRP A 95 6.65 -3.08 21.98
C TRP A 95 7.09 -4.34 21.23
N LYS A 96 7.91 -5.20 21.85
CA LYS A 96 8.41 -6.44 21.25
C LYS A 96 7.28 -7.40 20.90
N LYS A 97 6.24 -7.49 21.75
CA LYS A 97 5.05 -8.31 21.48
C LYS A 97 4.31 -7.82 20.23
N ARG A 98 4.12 -6.50 20.08
CA ARG A 98 3.49 -5.89 18.90
C ARG A 98 4.34 -6.07 17.65
N ASP A 99 5.65 -5.82 17.74
CA ASP A 99 6.60 -6.03 16.65
C ASP A 99 6.58 -7.48 16.14
N LYS A 100 6.56 -8.47 17.05
CA LYS A 100 6.49 -9.88 16.65
C LYS A 100 5.15 -10.28 16.05
N ALA A 101 4.04 -9.77 16.57
CA ALA A 101 2.73 -9.96 15.94
C ALA A 101 2.70 -9.38 14.51
N LEU A 102 3.24 -8.18 14.33
CA LEU A 102 3.33 -7.54 13.03
C LEU A 102 4.25 -8.31 12.07
N LEU A 103 5.38 -8.84 12.55
CA LEU A 103 6.24 -9.71 11.75
C LEU A 103 5.51 -10.98 11.29
N THR A 104 4.82 -11.68 12.20
CA THR A 104 4.07 -12.89 11.83
C THR A 104 2.99 -12.57 10.79
N LEU A 105 2.33 -11.43 10.94
CA LEU A 105 1.37 -10.91 9.99
C LEU A 105 2.00 -10.62 8.64
N ILE A 106 3.10 -9.86 8.57
CA ILE A 106 3.79 -9.58 7.30
C ILE A 106 4.18 -10.90 6.65
N TYR A 107 4.82 -11.82 7.38
CA TYR A 107 5.24 -13.13 6.87
C TYR A 107 4.08 -13.96 6.31
N SER A 108 2.88 -13.89 6.92
CA SER A 108 1.70 -14.60 6.42
C SER A 108 1.25 -14.11 5.04
N THR A 109 1.56 -12.86 4.69
CA THR A 109 1.24 -12.24 3.41
C THR A 109 2.32 -12.40 2.36
N LEU A 110 3.47 -13.02 2.67
CA LEU A 110 4.57 -13.19 1.71
C LEU A 110 4.44 -14.53 0.98
N SER A 111 4.77 -14.54 -0.32
CA SER A 111 5.01 -15.81 -1.02
C SER A 111 6.32 -16.46 -0.53
N PRO A 112 6.51 -17.77 -0.72
CA PRO A 112 7.71 -18.47 -0.24
C PRO A 112 9.03 -17.86 -0.73
N LEU A 113 9.08 -17.42 -1.99
CA LEU A 113 10.28 -16.78 -2.56
C LEU A 113 10.58 -15.44 -1.90
N VAL A 114 9.55 -14.67 -1.54
CA VAL A 114 9.71 -13.38 -0.88
C VAL A 114 10.10 -13.55 0.58
N LEU A 115 9.60 -14.60 1.24
CA LEU A 115 9.96 -14.93 2.61
C LEU A 115 11.47 -15.21 2.74
N LEU A 116 12.10 -15.83 1.74
CA LEU A 116 13.55 -16.06 1.71
C LEU A 116 14.37 -14.76 1.71
N MET A 117 13.82 -13.67 1.18
CA MET A 117 14.54 -12.38 1.10
C MET A 117 14.62 -11.64 2.43
N VAL A 118 13.76 -12.01 3.39
CA VAL A 118 13.65 -11.32 4.69
C VAL A 118 14.20 -12.16 5.84
N VAL A 119 14.80 -13.32 5.52
CA VAL A 119 15.48 -14.18 6.50
C VAL A 119 16.62 -13.42 7.16
N GLY A 120 16.67 -13.49 8.50
CA GLY A 120 17.69 -12.82 9.31
C GLY A 120 17.31 -11.41 9.78
N LEU A 121 16.22 -10.84 9.27
CA LEU A 121 15.67 -9.57 9.76
C LEU A 121 14.86 -9.79 11.04
N ASN A 122 15.03 -8.91 12.03
CA ASN A 122 14.54 -9.14 13.39
C ASN A 122 13.44 -8.19 13.84
N SER A 123 13.17 -7.14 13.06
CA SER A 123 12.14 -6.13 13.30
C SER A 123 11.17 -6.04 12.13
N ALA A 124 9.88 -5.81 12.41
CA ALA A 124 8.87 -5.58 11.37
C ALA A 124 9.23 -4.41 10.45
N GLN A 125 9.82 -3.37 11.03
CA GLN A 125 10.26 -2.20 10.28
C GLN A 125 11.40 -2.52 9.31
N GLU A 126 12.35 -3.38 9.70
CA GLU A 126 13.46 -3.81 8.83
C GLU A 126 12.93 -4.61 7.64
N VAL A 127 12.01 -5.54 7.92
CA VAL A 127 11.32 -6.34 6.88
C VAL A 127 10.57 -5.42 5.93
N TRP A 128 9.74 -4.51 6.45
CA TRP A 128 8.97 -3.59 5.63
C TRP A 128 9.86 -2.74 4.72
N ARG A 129 10.90 -2.08 5.27
CA ARG A 129 11.82 -1.25 4.48
C ARG A 129 12.56 -2.04 3.40
N THR A 130 12.95 -3.28 3.71
CA THR A 130 13.62 -4.15 2.76
C THR A 130 12.70 -4.50 1.59
N LEU A 131 11.46 -4.93 1.89
CA LEU A 131 10.44 -5.20 0.88
C LEU A 131 10.16 -3.94 0.05
N GLU A 132 9.98 -2.81 0.72
CA GLU A 132 9.70 -1.53 0.06
C GLU A 132 10.80 -1.14 -0.91
N THR A 133 12.05 -1.21 -0.48
CA THR A 133 13.21 -0.85 -1.33
C THR A 133 13.32 -1.77 -2.55
N ARG A 134 13.15 -3.08 -2.34
CA ARG A 134 13.31 -4.09 -3.41
C ARG A 134 12.19 -4.05 -4.43
N PHE A 135 10.95 -3.95 -3.97
CA PHE A 135 9.80 -4.03 -4.86
C PHE A 135 9.39 -2.68 -5.44
N THR A 136 9.75 -1.55 -4.81
CA THR A 136 9.48 -0.23 -5.43
C THR A 136 10.28 -0.03 -6.71
N SER A 137 11.56 -0.43 -6.73
CA SER A 137 12.38 -0.36 -7.96
C SER A 137 11.85 -1.30 -9.04
N THR A 138 11.49 -2.53 -8.65
CA THR A 138 10.93 -3.55 -9.55
C THR A 138 9.58 -3.12 -10.12
N ALA A 139 8.68 -2.59 -9.29
CA ALA A 139 7.38 -2.09 -9.72
C ALA A 139 7.52 -0.91 -10.69
N ARG A 140 8.44 0.04 -10.43
CA ARG A 140 8.73 1.15 -11.35
C ARG A 140 9.23 0.65 -12.71
N ALA A 141 10.16 -0.30 -12.70
CA ALA A 141 10.68 -0.91 -13.93
C ALA A 141 9.57 -1.65 -14.70
N ASN A 142 8.71 -2.40 -14.01
CA ASN A 142 7.59 -3.10 -14.61
C ASN A 142 6.60 -2.11 -15.26
N VAL A 143 6.20 -1.05 -14.55
CA VAL A 143 5.32 0.00 -15.09
C VAL A 143 5.93 0.67 -16.32
N LEU A 144 7.24 0.96 -16.29
CA LEU A 144 7.94 1.52 -17.45
C LEU A 144 7.91 0.56 -18.65
N ASN A 145 8.21 -0.72 -18.43
CA ASN A 145 8.17 -1.74 -19.47
C ASN A 145 6.77 -1.88 -20.07
N LEU A 146 5.72 -1.85 -19.25
CA LEU A 146 4.34 -1.85 -19.73
C LEU A 146 4.03 -0.59 -20.55
N LYS A 147 4.53 0.59 -20.15
CA LYS A 147 4.36 1.84 -20.94
C LYS A 147 5.07 1.73 -22.29
N LEU A 148 6.28 1.18 -22.33
CA LEU A 148 7.00 0.95 -23.58
C LEU A 148 6.27 -0.07 -24.47
N GLU A 149 5.75 -1.15 -23.89
CA GLU A 149 4.95 -2.13 -24.61
C GLU A 149 3.73 -1.47 -25.25
N LEU A 150 2.93 -0.72 -24.47
CA LEU A 150 1.75 -0.01 -24.96
C LEU A 150 2.08 0.97 -26.09
N GLN A 151 3.16 1.74 -25.95
CA GLN A 151 3.61 2.69 -26.99
C GLN A 151 4.09 2.01 -28.27
N SER A 152 4.59 0.79 -28.16
CA SER A 152 5.08 -0.01 -29.29
C SER A 152 3.96 -0.65 -30.10
N VAL A 153 2.73 -0.71 -29.57
CA VAL A 153 1.60 -1.32 -30.29
C VAL A 153 1.25 -0.49 -31.51
N LYS A 154 1.51 -1.04 -32.70
CA LYS A 154 1.10 -0.49 -33.99
C LYS A 154 0.02 -1.36 -34.61
N LYS A 155 -0.85 -0.78 -35.44
CA LYS A 155 -1.80 -1.54 -36.28
C LYS A 155 -1.03 -2.39 -37.30
N GLY A 156 -0.05 -1.80 -37.98
CA GLY A 156 0.68 -2.48 -39.05
C GLY A 156 -0.28 -3.01 -40.13
N THR A 157 -0.10 -4.28 -40.50
CA THR A 157 -0.94 -5.00 -41.47
C THR A 157 -2.19 -5.63 -40.84
N ASP A 158 -2.38 -5.51 -39.52
CA ASP A 158 -3.51 -6.14 -38.84
C ASP A 158 -4.83 -5.40 -39.10
N SER A 159 -5.92 -6.12 -38.89
CA SER A 159 -7.25 -5.50 -38.84
C SER A 159 -7.38 -4.59 -37.62
N ILE A 160 -8.29 -3.63 -37.71
CA ILE A 160 -8.60 -2.70 -36.61
C ILE A 160 -9.00 -3.46 -35.35
N ASN A 161 -9.79 -4.54 -35.48
CA ASN A 161 -10.21 -5.37 -34.34
C ASN A 161 -9.02 -6.00 -33.63
N VAL A 162 -8.10 -6.62 -34.38
CA VAL A 162 -6.89 -7.23 -33.81
C VAL A 162 -6.01 -6.16 -33.14
N TYR A 163 -5.87 -4.99 -33.78
CA TYR A 163 -5.12 -3.88 -33.22
C TYR A 163 -5.73 -3.37 -31.90
N MET A 164 -7.04 -3.08 -31.87
CA MET A 164 -7.74 -2.62 -30.67
C MET A 164 -7.70 -3.68 -29.56
N GLN A 165 -7.80 -4.97 -29.91
CA GLN A 165 -7.66 -6.05 -28.93
C GLN A 165 -6.27 -6.09 -28.32
N ARG A 166 -5.19 -5.95 -29.11
CA ARG A 166 -3.81 -5.89 -28.56
C ARG A 166 -3.62 -4.69 -27.65
N VAL A 167 -4.14 -3.54 -28.05
CA VAL A 167 -4.10 -2.32 -27.25
C VAL A 167 -4.86 -2.52 -25.92
N LYS A 168 -6.04 -3.16 -25.95
CA LYS A 168 -6.79 -3.52 -24.74
C LYS A 168 -6.01 -4.49 -23.85
N THR A 169 -5.44 -5.55 -24.41
CA THR A 169 -4.59 -6.49 -23.66
C THR A 169 -3.41 -5.79 -23.00
N ALA A 170 -2.78 -4.83 -23.67
CA ALA A 170 -1.73 -4.01 -23.08
C ALA A 170 -2.25 -3.14 -21.94
N ARG A 171 -3.43 -2.52 -22.07
CA ARG A 171 -4.11 -1.76 -20.99
C ARG A 171 -4.41 -2.64 -19.77
N ASP A 172 -4.93 -3.83 -19.99
CA ASP A 172 -5.35 -4.74 -18.92
C ASP A 172 -4.16 -5.17 -18.04
N LYS A 173 -2.94 -5.22 -18.60
CA LYS A 173 -1.71 -5.48 -17.83
C LYS A 173 -1.42 -4.39 -16.79
N PHE A 174 -1.82 -3.14 -17.02
CA PHE A 174 -1.68 -2.07 -16.02
C PHE A 174 -2.61 -2.29 -14.83
N SER A 175 -3.82 -2.79 -15.07
CA SER A 175 -4.76 -3.11 -13.98
C SER A 175 -4.20 -4.19 -13.04
N VAL A 176 -3.44 -5.14 -13.56
CA VAL A 176 -2.76 -6.18 -12.75
C VAL A 176 -1.75 -5.57 -11.76
N VAL A 177 -1.03 -4.52 -12.17
CA VAL A 177 -0.06 -3.82 -11.32
C VAL A 177 -0.68 -2.67 -10.51
N GLY A 178 -2.01 -2.53 -10.53
CA GLY A 178 -2.73 -1.48 -9.81
C GLY A 178 -2.55 -0.08 -10.41
N VAL A 179 -2.19 0.02 -11.68
CA VAL A 179 -2.06 1.29 -12.39
C VAL A 179 -3.25 1.46 -13.33
N GLN A 180 -3.88 2.63 -13.28
CA GLN A 180 -4.93 3.00 -14.23
C GLN A 180 -4.31 3.91 -15.30
N ILE A 181 -4.69 3.65 -16.55
CA ILE A 181 -4.39 4.54 -17.68
C ILE A 181 -5.67 5.30 -17.97
N ASP A 182 -5.59 6.63 -17.99
CA ASP A 182 -6.73 7.46 -18.34
C ASP A 182 -7.08 7.33 -19.82
N ASP A 183 -8.33 7.62 -20.15
CA ASP A 183 -8.84 7.47 -21.51
C ASP A 183 -8.13 8.40 -22.51
N GLU A 184 -7.56 9.53 -22.06
CA GLU A 184 -6.85 10.48 -22.93
C GLU A 184 -5.44 9.98 -23.29
N GLU A 185 -4.68 9.45 -22.32
CA GLU A 185 -3.42 8.75 -22.58
C GLU A 185 -3.69 7.56 -23.51
N MET A 186 -4.76 6.81 -23.27
CA MET A 186 -5.16 5.68 -24.10
C MET A 186 -5.48 6.10 -25.54
N LEU A 187 -6.25 7.17 -25.72
CA LEU A 187 -6.58 7.78 -27.00
C LEU A 187 -5.30 8.15 -27.76
N HIS A 188 -4.38 8.86 -27.09
CA HIS A 188 -3.12 9.26 -27.69
C HIS A 188 -2.31 8.06 -28.21
N MET A 189 -2.24 6.99 -27.42
CA MET A 189 -1.51 5.76 -27.80
C MET A 189 -2.15 5.08 -29.02
N VAL A 190 -3.49 5.01 -29.07
CA VAL A 190 -4.21 4.45 -30.21
C VAL A 190 -3.92 5.26 -31.47
N LEU A 191 -4.08 6.58 -31.43
CA LEU A 191 -3.86 7.44 -32.61
C LEU A 191 -2.42 7.38 -33.11
N LYS A 192 -1.43 7.26 -32.20
CA LYS A 192 0.00 7.10 -32.54
C LYS A 192 0.32 5.73 -33.15
N GLY A 193 -0.52 4.72 -32.92
CA GLY A 193 -0.34 3.37 -33.45
C GLY A 193 -0.92 3.15 -34.85
N LEU A 194 -1.71 4.11 -35.34
CA LEU A 194 -2.37 4.01 -36.65
C LEU A 194 -1.45 4.40 -37.82
N PRO A 195 -1.59 3.75 -38.99
CA PRO A 195 -0.86 4.11 -40.20
C PRO A 195 -1.33 5.47 -40.75
N LYS A 196 -0.53 6.04 -41.66
CA LYS A 196 -0.79 7.37 -42.26
C LYS A 196 -2.14 7.47 -42.99
N GLU A 197 -2.69 6.35 -43.45
CA GLU A 197 -4.01 6.27 -44.08
C GLU A 197 -5.14 6.76 -43.17
N TYR A 198 -4.96 6.73 -41.84
CA TYR A 198 -5.92 7.25 -40.85
C TYR A 198 -5.64 8.70 -40.44
N SER A 199 -4.83 9.46 -41.18
CA SER A 199 -4.45 10.84 -40.81
C SER A 199 -5.65 11.79 -40.68
N SER A 200 -6.65 11.67 -41.56
CA SER A 200 -7.91 12.44 -41.48
C SER A 200 -8.72 12.08 -40.23
N PHE A 201 -8.82 10.79 -39.92
CA PHE A 201 -9.46 10.30 -38.70
C PHE A 201 -8.73 10.81 -37.44
N ASN A 202 -7.39 10.68 -37.41
CA ASN A 202 -6.56 11.17 -36.30
C ASN A 202 -6.76 12.68 -36.06
N SER A 203 -6.87 13.46 -37.13
CA SER A 203 -7.10 14.91 -37.03
C SER A 203 -8.49 15.20 -36.46
N ALA A 204 -9.54 14.56 -36.98
CA ALA A 204 -10.90 14.73 -36.52
C ALA A 204 -11.09 14.37 -35.04
N ILE A 205 -10.43 13.29 -34.58
CA ILE A 205 -10.47 12.89 -33.17
C ILE A 205 -9.70 13.86 -32.26
N ARG A 206 -8.58 14.43 -32.73
CA ARG A 206 -7.79 15.41 -31.95
C ARG A 206 -8.47 16.76 -31.80
N THR A 207 -9.34 17.13 -32.72
CA THR A 207 -10.09 18.40 -32.71
C THR A 207 -11.48 18.28 -32.09
N ARG A 208 -11.82 17.12 -31.52
CA ARG A 208 -13.08 16.95 -30.78
C ARG A 208 -12.99 17.60 -29.41
N ASP A 209 -14.08 18.23 -29.00
CA ASP A 209 -14.20 18.90 -27.70
C ASP A 209 -14.75 17.98 -26.58
N ASP A 210 -15.18 16.76 -26.90
CA ASP A 210 -15.77 15.83 -25.93
C ASP A 210 -14.81 14.70 -25.51
N SER A 211 -14.90 14.28 -24.25
CA SER A 211 -14.13 13.17 -23.72
C SER A 211 -14.56 11.85 -24.36
N LEU A 212 -13.61 11.14 -24.97
CA LEU A 212 -13.85 9.88 -25.67
C LEU A 212 -13.29 8.71 -24.87
N THR A 213 -14.14 7.72 -24.54
CA THR A 213 -13.67 6.50 -23.90
C THR A 213 -13.03 5.56 -24.93
N PHE A 214 -12.17 4.65 -24.46
CA PHE A 214 -11.56 3.62 -25.31
C PHE A 214 -12.58 2.81 -26.14
N GLU A 215 -13.73 2.49 -25.55
CA GLU A 215 -14.79 1.71 -26.16
C GLU A 215 -15.48 2.48 -27.29
N LYS A 216 -15.75 3.77 -27.08
CA LYS A 216 -16.30 4.64 -28.13
C LYS A 216 -15.30 4.82 -29.28
N LEU A 217 -14.02 4.96 -28.98
CA LEU A 217 -12.97 5.03 -30.00
C LEU A 217 -12.95 3.76 -30.85
N SER A 218 -13.05 2.59 -30.23
CA SER A 218 -13.08 1.32 -30.95
C SER A 218 -14.24 1.23 -31.93
N VAL A 219 -15.42 1.72 -31.55
CA VAL A 219 -16.59 1.74 -32.44
C VAL A 219 -16.37 2.69 -33.62
N LEU A 220 -15.88 3.91 -33.36
CA LEU A 220 -15.61 4.90 -34.41
C LEU A 220 -14.55 4.44 -35.40
N LEU A 221 -13.56 3.68 -34.94
CA LEU A 221 -12.51 3.16 -35.82
C LEU A 221 -13.00 2.04 -36.75
N GLN A 222 -14.07 1.34 -36.37
CA GLN A 222 -14.63 0.22 -37.13
C GLN A 222 -15.72 0.65 -38.13
N THR A 223 -16.11 1.92 -38.10
CA THR A 223 -17.12 2.52 -38.98
C THR A 223 -16.46 3.11 -40.23
#